data_AF-W4RWJ4-F1
#
_entry.id   AF-W4RWJ4-F1
#
_cell.length_a   1.000
_cell.length_b   1.000
_cell.length_c   1.000
_cell.angle_alpha   90.00
_cell.angle_beta   90.00
_cell.angle_gamma   90.00
#
_symmetry.space_group_name_H-M   'P 1'
#
loop_
_entity.id
_entity.type
_entity.pdbx_description
1 polymer ?
#
loop_
_entity_poly.entity_id
_entity_poly.type
_entity_poly.pdbx_seq_one_letter_code
_entity_poly.pdbx_strand_id
1 'polypeptide(L)'
;MVRHLYTYLVLFATLMMVIGGGVSIFMASADLVSPTGYYQSFTEYKQMTLNGKIEGSETDMTEEELRSNYDMYVTEEKARQKDRAVNQIIKSLGFVVIPLPVFLYFNRLRKQYKE
;
A
#
# COMPACT_ATOMS: atom_id res chain seq x y z
N MET A 1 -3.03 9.90 40.07
CA MET A 1 -1.91 10.08 39.11
C MET A 1 -1.81 8.95 38.08
N VAL A 2 -1.60 7.69 38.48
CA VAL A 2 -1.38 6.55 37.55
C VAL A 2 -2.51 6.35 36.54
N ARG A 3 -3.78 6.51 36.94
CA ARG A 3 -4.94 6.40 36.03
C ARG A 3 -4.94 7.46 34.91
N HIS A 4 -4.49 8.67 35.19
CA HIS A 4 -4.37 9.72 34.16
C HIS A 4 -3.21 9.41 33.21
N LEU A 5 -2.05 8.99 33.73
CA LEU A 5 -0.91 8.59 32.92
C LEU A 5 -1.30 7.46 31.94
N TYR A 6 -1.97 6.43 32.44
CA TYR A 6 -2.47 5.33 31.60
C TYR A 6 -3.41 5.82 30.50
N THR A 7 -4.38 6.67 30.85
CA THR A 7 -5.33 7.24 29.88
C THR A 7 -4.60 8.01 28.77
N TYR A 8 -3.61 8.84 29.11
CA TYR A 8 -2.83 9.59 28.13
C TYR A 8 -1.95 8.70 27.26
N LEU A 9 -1.37 7.62 27.80
CA LEU A 9 -0.59 6.66 27.04
C LEU A 9 -1.45 5.92 26.00
N VAL A 10 -2.65 5.49 26.38
CA VAL A 10 -3.58 4.83 25.43
C VAL A 10 -4.05 5.81 24.36
N LEU A 11 -4.37 7.05 24.73
CA LEU A 11 -4.73 8.09 23.75
C LEU A 11 -3.56 8.42 22.81
N PHE A 12 -2.33 8.39 23.29
CA PHE A 12 -1.15 8.58 22.45
C PHE A 12 -0.95 7.40 21.49
N ALA A 13 -1.05 6.17 21.96
CA ALA A 13 -0.92 4.98 21.12
C ALA A 13 -1.99 4.92 20.02
N THR A 14 -3.25 5.23 20.36
CA THR A 14 -4.35 5.31 19.38
C THR A 14 -4.14 6.44 18.37
N LEU A 15 -3.62 7.59 18.79
CA LEU A 15 -3.26 8.68 17.89
C LEU A 15 -2.16 8.25 16.89
N MET A 16 -1.09 7.61 17.37
CA MET A 16 -0.02 7.11 16.50
C MET A 16 -0.54 6.09 15.48
N MET A 17 -1.45 5.21 15.89
CA MET A 17 -2.06 4.21 15.01
C MET A 17 -2.91 4.87 13.89
N VAL A 18 -3.70 5.89 14.25
CA VAL A 18 -4.52 6.65 13.29
C VAL A 18 -3.65 7.43 12.30
N ILE A 19 -2.56 8.06 12.76
CA ILE A 19 -1.62 8.77 11.88
C ILE A 19 -0.98 7.79 10.89
N GLY A 20 -0.49 6.64 11.36
CA GLY A 20 0.11 5.60 10.50
C GLY A 20 -0.88 5.08 9.45
N GLY A 21 -2.14 4.82 9.86
CA GLY A 21 -3.21 4.43 8.94
C GLY A 21 -3.53 5.53 7.93
N GLY A 22 -3.65 6.79 8.37
CA GLY A 22 -3.98 7.92 7.50
C GLY A 22 -2.93 8.18 6.41
N VAL A 23 -1.64 8.19 6.78
CA VAL A 23 -0.54 8.33 5.81
C VAL A 23 -0.55 7.19 4.80
N SER A 24 -0.78 5.95 5.26
CA SER A 24 -0.82 4.76 4.41
C SER A 24 -2.00 4.78 3.42
N ILE A 25 -3.18 5.25 3.85
CA ILE A 25 -4.34 5.44 2.95
C ILE A 25 -4.01 6.49 1.89
N PHE A 26 -3.39 7.61 2.26
CA PHE A 26 -3.03 8.66 1.32
C PHE A 26 -2.05 8.17 0.26
N MET A 27 -0.98 7.48 0.68
CA MET A 27 0.01 6.89 -0.23
C MET A 27 -0.65 5.89 -1.19
N ALA A 28 -1.44 4.96 -0.66
CA ALA A 28 -2.09 3.96 -1.49
C ALA A 28 -3.14 4.58 -2.44
N SER A 29 -3.80 5.67 -2.04
CA SER A 29 -4.69 6.42 -2.92
C SER A 29 -3.93 7.13 -4.04
N ALA A 30 -2.74 7.68 -3.74
CA ALA A 30 -1.86 8.26 -4.74
C ALA A 30 -1.37 7.19 -5.74
N ASP A 31 -0.98 6.01 -5.26
CA ASP A 31 -0.59 4.87 -6.11
C ASP A 31 -1.74 4.35 -6.97
N LEU A 32 -2.99 4.48 -6.51
CA LEU A 32 -4.16 4.10 -7.28
C LEU A 32 -4.44 5.08 -8.44
N VAL A 33 -4.28 6.39 -8.19
CA VAL A 33 -4.52 7.46 -9.18
C VAL A 33 -3.35 7.61 -10.15
N SER A 34 -2.13 7.49 -9.63
CA SER A 34 -0.87 7.63 -10.36
C SER A 34 0.03 6.44 -10.05
N PRO A 35 -0.28 5.24 -10.59
CA PRO A 35 0.54 4.06 -10.38
C PRO A 35 1.97 4.35 -10.85
N THR A 36 2.94 3.97 -10.02
CA THR A 36 4.36 4.12 -10.36
C THR A 36 4.64 3.46 -11.70
N GLY A 37 5.15 4.26 -12.65
CA GLY A 37 5.37 3.80 -14.02
C GLY A 37 6.24 2.56 -14.06
N TYR A 38 5.90 1.60 -14.93
CA TYR A 38 6.74 0.45 -15.19
C TYR A 38 8.08 0.95 -15.77
N TYR A 39 9.17 0.78 -15.01
CA TYR A 39 10.47 1.41 -15.32
C TYR A 39 11.23 0.73 -16.47
N GLN A 40 10.82 -0.46 -16.89
CA GLN A 40 11.57 -1.24 -17.87
C GLN A 40 11.10 -0.91 -19.29
N SER A 41 12.03 -0.42 -20.10
CA SER A 41 11.78 -0.16 -21.52
C SER A 41 11.62 -1.47 -22.32
N PHE A 42 10.93 -1.43 -23.46
CA PHE A 42 10.84 -2.58 -24.36
C PHE A 42 12.22 -3.12 -24.76
N THR A 43 13.20 -2.23 -24.96
CA THR A 43 14.58 -2.59 -25.31
C THR A 43 15.24 -3.41 -24.20
N GLU A 44 15.03 -3.01 -22.94
CA GLU A 44 15.57 -3.70 -21.78
C GLU A 44 14.86 -5.05 -21.54
N TYR A 45 13.54 -5.11 -21.75
CA TYR A 45 12.78 -6.36 -21.76
C TYR A 45 13.26 -7.34 -22.83
N LYS A 46 13.42 -6.87 -24.07
CA LYS A 46 13.96 -7.67 -25.18
C LYS A 46 15.34 -8.21 -24.85
N GLN A 47 16.24 -7.37 -24.31
CA GLN A 47 17.59 -7.77 -23.94
C GLN A 47 17.61 -8.78 -22.79
N MET A 48 16.73 -8.65 -21.79
CA MET A 48 16.62 -9.63 -20.70
C MET A 48 16.10 -10.99 -21.18
N THR A 49 15.09 -10.97 -22.06
CA THR A 49 14.49 -12.18 -22.67
C THR A 49 15.52 -12.94 -23.51
N LEU A 50 16.22 -12.24 -24.42
CA LEU A 50 17.23 -12.84 -25.29
C LEU A 50 18.44 -13.37 -24.52
N ASN A 51 18.78 -12.76 -23.38
CA ASN A 51 19.85 -13.23 -22.50
C ASN A 51 19.41 -14.39 -21.58
N GLY A 52 18.20 -14.92 -21.73
CA GLY A 52 17.66 -16.03 -20.93
C GLY A 52 17.54 -15.70 -19.43
N LYS A 53 17.48 -14.41 -19.07
CA LYS A 53 17.38 -13.96 -17.67
C LYS A 53 15.95 -13.98 -17.13
N ILE A 54 14.97 -14.22 -17.99
CA ILE A 54 13.55 -14.35 -17.62
C ILE A 54 13.22 -15.85 -17.62
N GLU A 55 12.89 -16.41 -16.46
CA GLU A 55 12.50 -17.83 -16.36
C GLU A 55 11.27 -18.09 -17.23
N GLY A 56 11.37 -19.05 -18.16
CA GLY A 56 10.29 -19.43 -19.08
C GLY A 56 10.26 -18.67 -20.42
N SER A 57 11.24 -17.81 -20.71
CA SER A 57 11.31 -17.13 -22.01
C SER A 57 12.02 -17.96 -23.08
N GLU A 58 11.35 -18.20 -24.21
CA GLU A 58 11.99 -18.78 -25.40
C GLU A 58 12.88 -17.73 -26.09
N THR A 59 14.11 -18.11 -26.45
CA THR A 59 15.06 -17.22 -27.13
C THR A 59 14.73 -16.96 -28.60
N ASP A 60 13.79 -17.75 -29.17
CA ASP A 60 13.42 -17.73 -30.59
C ASP A 60 12.04 -17.07 -30.85
N MET A 61 11.65 -16.09 -30.02
CA MET A 61 10.41 -15.34 -30.23
C MET A 61 10.57 -14.28 -31.32
N THR A 62 9.53 -14.11 -32.14
CA THR A 62 9.48 -13.03 -33.12
C THR A 62 9.35 -11.66 -32.42
N GLU A 63 9.73 -10.57 -33.10
CA GLU A 63 9.62 -9.22 -32.51
C GLU A 63 8.16 -8.83 -32.20
N GLU A 64 7.20 -9.32 -32.98
CA GLU A 64 5.78 -9.11 -32.73
C GLU A 64 5.32 -9.83 -31.45
N GLU A 65 5.75 -11.08 -31.24
CA GLU A 65 5.47 -11.82 -30.01
C GLU A 65 6.11 -11.17 -28.78
N LEU A 66 7.35 -10.69 -28.91
CA LEU A 66 8.03 -9.97 -27.82
C LEU A 66 7.31 -8.68 -27.43
N ARG A 67 6.80 -7.92 -28.40
CA ARG A 67 5.99 -6.71 -28.13
C ARG A 67 4.67 -7.05 -27.46
N SER A 68 3.97 -8.06 -27.97
CA SER A 68 2.71 -8.53 -27.39
C SER A 68 2.90 -8.96 -25.92
N ASN A 69 3.94 -9.75 -25.64
CA ASN A 69 4.26 -10.19 -24.28
C ASN A 69 4.65 -9.03 -23.36
N TYR A 70 5.42 -8.07 -23.87
CA TYR A 70 5.75 -6.84 -23.13
C TYR A 70 4.49 -6.06 -22.77
N ASP A 71 3.60 -5.80 -23.73
CA ASP A 71 2.36 -5.05 -23.51
C ASP A 71 1.43 -5.75 -22.51
N MET A 72 1.33 -7.07 -22.60
CA MET A 72 0.63 -7.90 -21.62
C MET A 72 1.27 -7.75 -20.23
N TYR A 73 2.58 -7.89 -20.12
CA TYR A 73 3.31 -7.77 -18.86
C TYR A 73 3.14 -6.40 -18.20
N VAL A 74 3.26 -5.32 -18.99
CA VAL A 74 3.03 -3.95 -18.51
C VAL A 74 1.59 -3.77 -18.02
N THR A 75 0.63 -4.33 -18.75
CA THR A 75 -0.79 -4.24 -18.38
C THR A 75 -1.08 -4.98 -17.08
N GLU A 76 -0.55 -6.19 -16.93
CA GLU A 76 -0.70 -6.98 -15.72
C GLU A 76 0.01 -6.34 -14.52
N GLU A 77 1.22 -5.81 -14.68
CA GLU A 77 1.93 -5.09 -13.61
C GLU A 77 1.12 -3.88 -13.14
N LYS A 78 0.54 -3.10 -14.06
CA LYS A 78 -0.36 -1.99 -13.71
C LYS A 78 -1.60 -2.48 -12.95
N ALA A 79 -2.19 -3.59 -13.35
CA ALA A 79 -3.33 -4.18 -12.64
C ALA A 79 -2.93 -4.63 -11.23
N ARG A 80 -1.81 -5.35 -11.09
CA ARG A 80 -1.25 -5.79 -9.81
C ARG A 80 -0.96 -4.63 -8.87
N GLN A 81 -0.42 -3.51 -9.38
CA GLN A 81 -0.18 -2.32 -8.57
C GLN A 81 -1.48 -1.72 -8.03
N LYS A 82 -2.54 -1.64 -8.86
CA LYS A 82 -3.86 -1.18 -8.42
C LYS A 82 -4.45 -2.09 -7.35
N ASP A 83 -4.39 -3.40 -7.52
CA ASP A 83 -4.90 -4.35 -6.53
C ASP A 83 -4.14 -4.26 -5.20
N ARG A 84 -2.82 -4.07 -5.26
CA ARG A 84 -1.99 -3.83 -4.07
C ARG A 84 -2.39 -2.52 -3.37
N ALA A 85 -2.61 -1.45 -4.12
CA ALA A 85 -3.06 -0.18 -3.59
C ALA A 85 -4.43 -0.31 -2.89
N VAL A 86 -5.40 -0.97 -3.52
CA VAL A 86 -6.72 -1.23 -2.91
C VAL A 86 -6.59 -2.03 -1.62
N ASN A 87 -5.82 -3.11 -1.63
CA ASN A 87 -5.56 -3.92 -0.45
C ASN A 87 -4.90 -3.10 0.67
N GLN A 88 -3.96 -2.22 0.33
CA GLN A 88 -3.29 -1.34 1.28
C GLN A 88 -4.27 -0.34 1.90
N ILE A 89 -5.18 0.24 1.12
CA ILE A 89 -6.24 1.14 1.62
C ILE A 89 -7.11 0.38 2.63
N ILE A 90 -7.58 -0.82 2.30
CA ILE A 90 -8.45 -1.62 3.19
C ILE A 90 -7.72 -1.95 4.51
N LYS A 91 -6.47 -2.40 4.42
CA LYS A 91 -5.66 -2.70 5.62
C LYS A 91 -5.45 -1.45 6.49
N SER A 92 -5.16 -0.32 5.85
CA SER A 92 -4.89 0.95 6.53
C SER A 92 -6.14 1.56 7.16
N LEU A 93 -7.32 1.33 6.57
CA LEU A 93 -8.60 1.64 7.21
C LEU A 93 -8.79 0.82 8.50
N GLY A 94 -8.36 -0.44 8.52
CA GLY A 94 -8.32 -1.24 9.74
C GLY A 94 -7.51 -0.57 10.87
N PHE A 95 -6.34 0.01 10.53
CA PHE A 95 -5.52 0.79 11.47
C PHE A 95 -6.21 2.06 12.00
N VAL A 96 -7.21 2.60 11.31
CA VAL A 96 -7.97 3.77 11.77
C VAL A 96 -9.21 3.35 12.56
N VAL A 97 -9.92 2.31 12.10
CA VAL A 97 -11.20 1.88 12.66
C VAL A 97 -11.02 1.10 13.97
N ILE A 98 -10.02 0.22 14.08
CA ILE A 98 -9.77 -0.59 15.28
C ILE A 98 -9.47 0.26 16.53
N PRO A 99 -8.62 1.30 16.50
CA PRO A 99 -8.36 2.13 17.68
C PRO A 99 -9.49 3.09 18.02
N LEU A 100 -10.46 3.32 17.11
CA LEU A 100 -11.50 4.33 17.30
C LEU A 100 -12.40 4.08 18.52
N PRO A 101 -12.93 2.87 18.78
CA PRO A 101 -13.71 2.59 19.99
C PRO A 101 -12.90 2.80 21.26
N VAL A 102 -11.62 2.38 21.25
CA VAL A 102 -10.69 2.56 22.38
C VAL A 102 -10.48 4.05 22.63
N PHE A 103 -10.20 4.82 21.57
CA PHE A 103 -10.04 6.27 21.66
C PHE A 103 -11.28 6.95 22.22
N LEU A 104 -12.48 6.62 21.73
CA LEU A 104 -13.74 7.21 22.22
C LEU A 104 -13.96 6.93 23.71
N TYR A 105 -13.70 5.69 24.15
CA TYR A 105 -13.84 5.30 25.56
C TYR A 105 -12.87 6.09 26.45
N PHE A 106 -11.57 6.08 26.14
CA PHE A 106 -10.55 6.76 26.95
C PHE A 106 -10.65 8.29 26.87
N ASN A 107 -11.13 8.84 25.74
CA ASN A 107 -11.38 10.26 25.60
C ASN A 107 -12.55 10.72 26.48
N ARG A 108 -13.63 9.91 26.55
CA ARG A 108 -14.74 10.15 27.47
C ARG A 108 -14.29 10.08 28.93
N LEU A 109 -13.50 9.06 29.28
CA LEU A 109 -12.94 8.89 30.62
C LEU A 109 -12.07 10.08 31.02
N ARG A 110 -11.22 10.57 30.10
CA ARG A 110 -10.41 11.79 30.31
C ARG A 110 -11.27 13.02 30.61
N LYS A 111 -12.40 13.21 29.91
CA LYS A 111 -13.28 14.37 30.13
C LYS A 111 -13.91 14.36 31.52
N GLN A 112 -14.33 13.19 32.00
CA GLN A 112 -14.91 13.03 33.34
C GLN A 112 -13.92 13.31 34.48
N TYR A 113 -12.62 13.20 34.23
CA TYR A 113 -11.59 13.54 35.21
C TYR A 113 -11.25 15.04 35.27
N LYS A 114 -11.79 15.83 34.33
CA LYS A 114 -11.54 17.28 34.22
C LYS A 114 -12.66 18.12 34.83
N GLU A 115 -13.81 17.50 35.10
CA GLU A 115 -14.90 18.03 35.94
C GLU A 115 -14.67 17.61 37.40
#